data_AF-A0A1V4SH87-F1
#
_entry.id   AF-A0A1V4SH87-F1
#
_cell.length_a   1.000
_cell.length_b   1.000
_cell.length_c   1.000
_cell.angle_alpha   90.00
_cell.angle_beta   90.00
_cell.angle_gamma   90.00
#
_symmetry.space_group_name_H-M   'P 1'
#
loop_
_entity.id
_entity.type
_entity.pdbx_description
1 polymer ?
#
loop_
_entity_poly.entity_id
_entity_poly.type
_entity_poly.pdbx_seq_one_letter_code
_entity_poly.pdbx_strand_id
1 'polypeptide(L)'
;MLYIVWVIITAISAIWGIAEYWPCYGYSDISMPLFTDFTTIAVFLPCYFILCWLCIHFIYCYLGNFRLKAAIVAYFSIIAFISSLIFLDIYSLLIRVLVSFSAATVTFIYYFVTVLLYNNSPFRKPG
;
A
#
# COMPACT_ATOMS: atom_id res chain seq x y z
N MET A 1 1.88 -17.88 14.75
CA MET A 1 3.21 -17.37 14.38
C MET A 1 3.28 -16.86 12.95
N LEU A 2 2.79 -17.63 11.96
CA LEU A 2 2.78 -17.25 10.53
C LEU A 2 2.29 -15.82 10.26
N TYR A 3 1.15 -15.41 10.85
CA TYR A 3 0.60 -14.06 10.71
C TYR A 3 1.57 -12.95 11.14
N ILE A 4 2.21 -13.09 12.31
CA ILE A 4 3.16 -12.09 12.82
C ILE A 4 4.38 -12.00 11.90
N VAL A 5 4.94 -13.15 11.51
CA VAL A 5 6.09 -13.20 10.62
C VAL A 5 5.76 -12.57 9.26
N TRP A 6 4.59 -12.88 8.69
CA TRP A 6 4.08 -12.28 7.47
C TRP A 6 4.01 -10.76 7.56
N VAL A 7 3.38 -10.23 8.62
CA VAL A 7 3.24 -8.79 8.84
C VAL A 7 4.59 -8.10 9.00
N ILE A 8 5.51 -8.68 9.78
CA ILE A 8 6.85 -8.08 10.00
C ILE A 8 7.65 -8.06 8.70
N ILE A 9 7.73 -9.18 7.98
CA ILE A 9 8.50 -9.27 6.73
C ILE A 9 7.96 -8.27 5.71
N THR A 10 6.63 -8.22 5.55
CA THR A 10 5.99 -7.36 4.55
C THR A 10 6.07 -5.87 4.92
N ALA A 11 6.03 -5.53 6.21
CA ALA A 11 6.26 -4.17 6.68
C ALA A 11 7.72 -3.74 6.41
N ILE A 12 8.70 -4.57 6.77
CA ILE A 12 10.13 -4.26 6.57
C ILE A 12 10.44 -4.12 5.08
N SER A 13 9.98 -5.06 4.25
CA SER A 13 10.24 -5.02 2.81
C SER A 13 9.58 -3.82 2.14
N ALA A 14 8.36 -3.45 2.55
CA ALA A 14 7.68 -2.28 2.02
C ALA A 14 8.33 -0.96 2.45
N ILE A 15 8.76 -0.84 3.71
CA ILE A 15 9.52 0.33 4.18
C ILE A 15 10.83 0.46 3.42
N TRP A 16 11.56 -0.65 3.24
CA TRP A 16 12.82 -0.65 2.50
C TRP A 16 12.60 -0.26 1.03
N GLY A 17 11.58 -0.82 0.37
CA GLY A 17 11.24 -0.47 -1.01
C GLY A 17 10.87 1.00 -1.19
N ILE A 18 10.16 1.59 -0.23
CA ILE A 18 9.85 3.03 -0.25
C ILE A 18 11.10 3.89 -0.05
N ALA A 19 11.98 3.49 0.88
CA ALA A 19 13.20 4.25 1.18
C ALA A 19 14.18 4.25 0.01
N GLU A 20 14.35 3.10 -0.66
CA GLU A 20 15.28 2.93 -1.77
C GLU A 20 14.74 3.53 -3.08
N TYR A 21 13.46 3.32 -3.37
CA TYR A 21 12.83 3.72 -4.64
C TYR A 21 11.90 4.93 -4.49
N TRP A 22 12.19 5.81 -3.53
CA TRP A 22 11.45 7.06 -3.39
C TRP A 22 11.57 7.86 -4.69
N PRO A 23 10.45 8.42 -5.23
CA PRO A 23 10.49 9.23 -6.43
C PRO A 23 11.23 10.55 -6.14
N CYS A 24 12.56 10.53 -6.28
CA CYS A 24 13.45 11.69 -6.21
C CYS A 24 13.80 12.12 -7.63
N TYR A 25 12.96 12.97 -8.23
CA TYR A 25 13.30 13.67 -9.47
C TYR A 25 14.21 14.87 -9.13
N GLY A 26 15.41 14.59 -8.63
CA GLY A 26 16.42 15.62 -8.34
C GLY A 26 16.99 16.19 -9.64
N TYR A 27 17.18 17.52 -9.68
CA TYR A 27 17.75 18.27 -10.81
C TYR A 27 19.14 17.81 -11.28
N SER A 28 19.82 16.91 -10.56
CA SER A 28 21.19 16.44 -10.82
C SER A 28 21.31 15.03 -11.40
N ASP A 29 20.26 14.19 -11.32
CA ASP A 29 20.31 12.77 -11.73
C ASP A 29 19.35 12.48 -12.88
N ILE A 30 19.48 13.25 -13.96
CA ILE A 30 18.77 13.07 -15.25
C ILE A 30 19.25 11.79 -15.98
N SER A 31 20.16 11.00 -15.39
CA SER A 31 20.84 9.94 -16.13
C SER A 31 19.94 8.76 -16.51
N MET A 32 18.80 8.50 -15.83
CA MET A 32 17.82 7.49 -16.25
C MET A 32 16.36 7.77 -15.79
N PRO A 33 15.68 8.79 -16.34
CA PRO A 33 14.27 9.08 -16.00
C PRO A 33 13.34 7.88 -16.23
N LEU A 34 13.61 7.08 -17.26
CA LEU A 34 12.84 5.88 -17.57
C LEU A 34 12.96 4.78 -16.49
N PHE A 35 14.11 4.70 -15.83
CA PHE A 35 14.35 3.72 -14.76
C PHE A 35 13.66 4.15 -13.47
N THR A 36 13.77 5.42 -13.09
CA THR A 36 13.06 6.01 -11.94
C THR A 36 11.54 5.87 -12.08
N ASP A 37 11.03 6.08 -13.29
CA ASP A 37 9.63 5.90 -13.62
C ASP A 37 9.18 4.44 -13.46
N PHE A 38 9.97 3.50 -13.99
CA PHE A 38 9.69 2.08 -13.86
C PHE A 38 9.73 1.62 -12.39
N THR A 39 10.74 2.00 -11.63
CA THR A 39 10.85 1.62 -10.20
C THR A 39 9.76 2.27 -9.35
N THR A 40 9.34 3.50 -9.68
CA THR A 40 8.22 4.17 -9.01
C THR A 40 6.92 3.38 -9.19
N ILE A 41 6.64 2.96 -10.42
CA ILE A 41 5.41 2.23 -10.74
C ILE A 41 5.46 0.78 -10.23
N ALA A 42 6.59 0.09 -10.43
CA ALA A 42 6.71 -1.34 -10.19
C ALA A 42 7.06 -1.71 -8.75
N VAL A 43 7.71 -0.81 -7.99
CA VAL A 43 8.20 -1.09 -6.64
C VAL A 43 7.62 -0.13 -5.62
N PHE A 44 7.82 1.17 -5.80
CA PHE A 44 7.38 2.17 -4.82
C PHE A 44 5.87 2.17 -4.60
N LEU A 45 5.06 2.27 -5.67
CA LEU A 45 3.60 2.31 -5.55
C LEU A 45 3.04 1.04 -4.87
N PRO A 46 3.45 -0.17 -5.26
CA PRO A 46 3.04 -1.38 -4.56
C PRO A 46 3.45 -1.39 -3.08
N CYS A 47 4.68 -1.01 -2.74
CA CYS A 47 5.13 -0.93 -1.35
C CYS A 47 4.33 0.10 -0.54
N TYR A 48 4.03 1.27 -1.13
CA TYR A 48 3.18 2.29 -0.56
C TYR A 48 1.79 1.74 -0.21
N PHE A 49 1.12 1.12 -1.19
CA PHE A 49 -0.22 0.56 -0.94
C PHE A 49 -0.19 -0.62 0.04
N ILE A 50 0.85 -1.46 0.04
CA ILE A 50 1.01 -2.53 1.05
C ILE A 50 1.01 -1.94 2.47
N LEU A 51 1.77 -0.87 2.72
CA LEU A 51 1.76 -0.21 4.02
C LEU A 51 0.41 0.40 4.36
N CYS A 52 -0.27 1.04 3.39
CA CYS A 52 -1.62 1.56 3.60
C CYS A 52 -2.60 0.44 3.98
N TRP A 53 -2.57 -0.69 3.28
CA TRP A 53 -3.40 -1.86 3.58
C TRP A 53 -3.07 -2.46 4.94
N LEU A 54 -1.80 -2.45 5.34
CA LEU A 54 -1.39 -2.91 6.66
C LEU A 54 -1.93 -2.00 7.77
N CYS A 55 -1.87 -0.68 7.59
CA CYS A 55 -2.48 0.29 8.51
C CYS A 55 -3.99 0.08 8.62
N ILE A 56 -4.67 -0.09 7.50
CA ILE A 56 -6.11 -0.39 7.44
C ILE A 56 -6.41 -1.69 8.19
N HIS A 57 -5.61 -2.74 7.98
CA HIS A 57 -5.76 -4.03 8.65
C HIS A 57 -5.63 -3.89 10.16
N PHE A 58 -4.63 -3.16 10.66
CA PHE A 58 -4.50 -2.92 12.10
C PHE A 58 -5.74 -2.24 12.67
N ILE A 59 -6.22 -1.15 12.05
CA ILE A 59 -7.43 -0.44 12.52
C ILE A 59 -8.65 -1.37 12.50
N TYR A 60 -8.79 -2.16 11.44
CA TYR A 60 -9.86 -3.15 11.29
C TYR A 60 -9.88 -4.18 12.44
N CYS A 61 -8.71 -4.62 12.92
CA CYS A 61 -8.58 -5.55 14.04
C CYS A 61 -8.97 -4.95 15.41
N TYR A 62 -8.91 -3.61 15.59
CA TYR A 62 -9.23 -2.98 16.88
C TYR A 62 -10.68 -2.55 17.04
N LEU A 63 -11.38 -2.27 15.95
CA LEU A 63 -12.77 -1.83 15.99
C LEU A 63 -13.71 -3.03 16.19
N GLY A 64 -14.83 -2.83 16.89
CA GLY A 64 -15.92 -3.83 16.96
C GLY A 64 -17.01 -3.59 15.92
N ASN A 65 -17.36 -2.32 15.69
CA ASN A 65 -18.50 -1.95 14.85
C ASN A 65 -18.21 -2.08 13.35
N PHE A 66 -18.94 -2.95 12.66
CA PHE A 66 -18.81 -3.20 11.21
C PHE A 66 -19.01 -1.93 10.35
N ARG A 67 -19.99 -1.08 10.67
CA ARG A 67 -20.26 0.15 9.90
C ARG A 67 -19.08 1.12 9.99
N LEU A 68 -18.53 1.26 11.19
CA LEU A 68 -17.37 2.11 11.44
C LEU A 68 -16.11 1.57 10.75
N LYS A 69 -15.92 0.24 10.75
CA LYS A 69 -14.84 -0.42 10.00
C LYS A 69 -14.91 -0.09 8.51
N ALA A 70 -16.07 -0.30 7.89
CA ALA A 70 -16.26 -0.06 6.46
C ALA A 70 -15.99 1.41 6.09
N ALA A 71 -16.51 2.35 6.89
CA ALA A 71 -16.28 3.77 6.68
C ALA A 71 -14.80 4.16 6.75
N ILE A 72 -14.07 3.65 7.76
CA ILE A 72 -12.65 3.93 7.94
C ILE A 72 -11.82 3.31 6.82
N VAL A 73 -12.08 2.04 6.47
CA VAL A 73 -11.41 1.37 5.34
C VAL A 73 -11.59 2.19 4.07
N ALA A 74 -12.82 2.58 3.73
CA ALA A 74 -13.10 3.39 2.55
C ALA A 74 -12.36 4.74 2.59
N TYR A 75 -12.41 5.45 3.73
CA TYR A 75 -11.74 6.73 3.90
C TYR A 75 -10.22 6.63 3.68
N PHE A 76 -9.56 5.68 4.34
CA PHE A 76 -8.11 5.48 4.18
C PHE A 76 -7.74 5.01 2.77
N SER A 77 -8.55 4.14 2.14
CA SER A 77 -8.31 3.72 0.76
C SER A 77 -8.45 4.87 -0.24
N ILE A 78 -9.45 5.75 -0.06
CA ILE A 78 -9.64 6.93 -0.92
C ILE A 78 -8.46 7.89 -0.75
N ILE A 79 -8.06 8.18 0.48
CA ILE A 79 -6.93 9.09 0.74
C ILE A 79 -5.63 8.50 0.20
N ALA A 80 -5.37 7.21 0.42
CA ALA A 80 -4.19 6.54 -0.12
C ALA A 80 -4.15 6.63 -1.65
N PHE A 81 -5.29 6.40 -2.30
CA PHE A 81 -5.40 6.52 -3.76
C PHE A 81 -5.19 7.95 -4.25
N ILE A 82 -5.80 8.95 -3.62
CA ILE A 82 -5.60 10.36 -4.01
C ILE A 82 -4.14 10.77 -3.80
N SER A 83 -3.55 10.33 -2.70
CA SER A 83 -2.14 10.62 -2.37
C SER A 83 -1.19 9.96 -3.35
N SER A 84 -1.49 8.74 -3.81
CA SER A 84 -0.66 8.04 -4.79
C SER A 84 -0.58 8.76 -6.13
N LEU A 85 -1.63 9.51 -6.49
CA LEU A 85 -1.60 10.33 -7.71
C LEU A 85 -0.48 11.37 -7.62
N ILE A 86 -0.21 11.96 -6.46
CA ILE A 86 0.79 13.03 -6.27
C ILE A 86 2.19 12.54 -6.67
N PHE A 87 2.52 11.26 -6.42
CA PHE A 87 3.82 10.67 -6.75
C PHE A 87 4.04 10.40 -8.25
N LEU A 88 3.02 10.60 -9.08
CA LEU A 88 3.05 10.37 -10.52
C LEU A 88 2.77 11.66 -11.31
N ASP A 89 3.06 12.83 -10.73
CA ASP A 89 2.72 14.16 -11.26
C ASP A 89 3.18 14.43 -12.70
N ILE A 90 4.28 13.80 -13.14
CA ILE A 90 4.82 13.89 -14.50
C ILE A 90 3.87 13.29 -15.56
N TYR A 91 3.04 12.33 -15.18
CA TYR A 91 2.14 11.63 -16.09
C TYR A 91 0.81 12.36 -16.31
N SER A 92 0.16 12.09 -17.44
CA SER A 92 -1.22 12.54 -17.65
C SER A 92 -2.15 11.98 -16.57
N LEU A 93 -3.19 12.73 -16.19
CA LEU A 93 -4.14 12.31 -15.15
C LEU A 93 -4.71 10.91 -15.41
N LEU A 94 -5.01 10.60 -16.68
CA LEU A 94 -5.53 9.29 -17.06
C LEU A 94 -4.54 8.16 -16.72
N ILE A 95 -3.25 8.33 -17.04
CA ILE A 95 -2.21 7.34 -16.74
C ILE A 95 -2.05 7.20 -15.23
N ARG A 96 -2.01 8.31 -14.50
CA ARG A 96 -1.89 8.32 -13.02
C ARG A 96 -3.00 7.50 -12.36
N VAL A 97 -4.24 7.70 -12.81
CA VAL A 97 -5.41 6.98 -12.32
C VAL A 97 -5.31 5.49 -12.64
N LEU A 98 -4.99 5.13 -13.89
CA LEU A 98 -4.90 3.72 -14.30
C LEU A 98 -3.80 2.97 -13.54
N VAL A 99 -2.62 3.58 -13.40
CA VAL A 99 -1.48 2.98 -12.69
C VAL A 99 -1.74 2.88 -11.19
N SER A 100 -2.28 3.93 -10.57
CA SER A 100 -2.63 3.89 -9.14
C SER A 100 -3.73 2.86 -8.89
N PHE A 101 -4.70 2.75 -9.79
CA PHE A 101 -5.82 1.81 -9.64
C PHE A 101 -5.36 0.37 -9.79
N SER A 102 -4.49 0.08 -10.76
CA SER A 102 -3.91 -1.26 -10.94
C SER A 102 -3.05 -1.65 -9.74
N ALA A 103 -2.18 -0.76 -9.26
CA ALA A 103 -1.35 -1.02 -8.08
C ALA A 103 -2.20 -1.23 -6.81
N ALA A 104 -3.21 -0.39 -6.58
CA ALA A 104 -4.15 -0.54 -5.46
C ALA A 104 -4.91 -1.87 -5.53
N THR A 105 -5.33 -2.28 -6.73
CA THR A 105 -6.06 -3.55 -6.95
C THR A 105 -5.17 -4.76 -6.73
N VAL A 106 -3.95 -4.75 -7.25
CA VAL A 106 -2.98 -5.86 -7.06
C VAL A 106 -2.63 -6.00 -5.58
N THR A 107 -2.37 -4.90 -4.89
CA THR A 107 -2.05 -4.91 -3.46
C THR A 107 -3.24 -5.18 -2.55
N PHE A 108 -4.48 -5.05 -3.05
CA PHE A 108 -5.66 -5.52 -2.32
C PHE A 108 -5.63 -7.04 -2.08
N ILE A 109 -4.98 -7.81 -2.96
CA ILE A 109 -4.75 -9.26 -2.75
C ILE A 109 -3.91 -9.47 -1.48
N TYR A 110 -2.89 -8.64 -1.24
CA TYR A 110 -2.10 -8.68 -0.02
C TYR A 110 -2.96 -8.43 1.23
N TYR A 111 -3.88 -7.46 1.18
CA TYR A 111 -4.84 -7.23 2.28
C TYR A 111 -5.68 -8.47 2.55
N PHE A 112 -6.23 -9.09 1.50
CA PHE A 112 -7.05 -10.29 1.63
C PHE A 112 -6.29 -11.46 2.26
N VAL A 113 -5.05 -11.72 1.81
CA VAL A 113 -4.18 -12.74 2.40
C VAL A 113 -3.90 -12.44 3.87
N THR A 114 -3.62 -11.17 4.20
CA THR A 114 -3.34 -10.74 5.58
C THR A 114 -4.55 -10.96 6.50
N VAL A 115 -5.77 -10.67 6.03
CA VAL A 115 -7.01 -10.94 6.76
C VAL A 115 -7.24 -12.44 6.95
N LEU A 116 -7.00 -13.27 5.92
CA LEU A 116 -7.11 -14.72 6.02
C LEU A 116 -6.14 -15.29 7.06
N LEU A 117 -4.88 -14.85 7.05
CA LEU A 117 -3.88 -15.27 8.03
C LEU A 117 -4.25 -14.82 9.44
N TYR A 118 -4.81 -13.62 9.60
CA TYR A 118 -5.27 -13.11 10.88
C TYR A 118 -6.43 -13.96 11.45
N ASN A 119 -7.42 -14.28 10.62
CA ASN A 119 -8.59 -15.06 11.04
C ASN A 119 -8.25 -16.49 11.48
N ASN A 120 -7.16 -17.06 10.95
CA ASN A 120 -6.64 -18.37 11.34
C ASN A 120 -5.58 -18.29 12.46
N SER A 121 -5.34 -17.11 13.02
CA SER A 121 -4.34 -16.90 14.07
C SER A 121 -4.97 -16.85 15.47
N PRO A 122 -4.23 -17.22 16.53
CA PRO A 122 -4.70 -17.08 17.91
C PRO A 122 -4.86 -15.62 18.36
N PHE A 123 -4.46 -14.65 17.53
CA PHE A 123 -4.58 -13.21 17.80
C PHE A 123 -5.92 -12.63 17.35
N ARG A 124 -6.81 -13.45 16.79
CA ARG A 124 -8.16 -13.04 16.41
C ARG A 124 -8.92 -12.58 17.65
N LYS A 125 -9.35 -11.32 17.65
CA LYS A 125 -10.29 -10.82 18.67
C LYS A 125 -11.70 -11.34 18.36
N PRO A 126 -12.49 -11.77 19.36
CA PRO A 126 -13.91 -12.02 19.16
C PRO A 126 -14.55 -10.71 18.67
N GLY A 127 -15.24 -10.81 17.53
CA GLY A 127 -15.85 -9.68 16.83
C GLY A 127 -17.15 -9.23 17.47
#